data_AF-A0AAI9KWU6-F1
#
_entry.id   AF-A0AAI9KWU6-F1
#
_cell.length_a   1.000
_cell.length_b   1.000
_cell.length_c   1.000
_cell.angle_alpha   90.00
_cell.angle_beta   90.00
_cell.angle_gamma   90.00
#
_symmetry.space_group_name_H-M   'P 1'
#
loop_
_entity.id
_entity.type
_entity.pdbx_description
1 polymer ?
#
loop_
_entity_poly.entity_id
_entity_poly.type
_entity_poly.pdbx_seq_one_letter_code
_entity_poly.pdbx_strand_id
1 'polypeptide(L)'
;MTIINANHYLEQLLAPAALERIARLCKFCLRQRAITPAMLVPALLRAMGGDQVNDIASLHRHFNALQLTKEHQVSYKPFHNQLRKESFALFMKALVERVMTH
;
A
#
# COMPACT_ATOMS: atom_id res chain seq x y z
N MET A 1 22.85 9.27 7.71
CA MET A 1 22.09 8.03 7.94
C MET A 1 22.92 6.84 7.44
N THR A 2 23.07 5.77 8.22
CA THR A 2 23.70 4.52 7.74
C THR A 2 22.65 3.65 7.04
N ILE A 3 23.07 2.75 6.15
CA ILE A 3 22.17 1.81 5.44
C ILE A 3 21.38 0.95 6.45
N ILE A 4 22.02 0.54 7.54
CA ILE A 4 21.39 -0.26 8.61
C ILE A 4 20.23 0.51 9.27
N ASN A 5 20.43 1.81 9.53
CA ASN A 5 19.39 2.64 10.15
C ASN A 5 18.21 2.89 9.20
N ALA A 6 18.48 3.06 7.89
CA ALA A 6 17.44 3.23 6.89
C ALA A 6 16.57 1.96 6.74
N ASN A 7 17.19 0.78 6.70
CA ASN A 7 16.47 -0.48 6.63
C ASN A 7 15.59 -0.70 7.87
N HIS A 8 16.15 -0.49 9.06
CA HIS A 8 15.40 -0.63 10.30
C HIS A 8 14.19 0.33 10.35
N TYR A 9 14.37 1.56 9.89
CA TYR A 9 13.29 2.53 9.80
C TYR A 9 12.19 2.09 8.82
N LEU A 10 12.56 1.65 7.62
CA LEU A 10 11.61 1.18 6.62
C LEU A 10 10.84 -0.05 7.10
N GLU A 11 11.50 -0.98 7.79
CA GLU A 11 10.85 -2.15 8.42
C GLU A 11 9.78 -1.71 9.42
N GLN A 12 10.09 -0.73 10.28
CA GLN A 12 9.13 -0.20 11.25
C GLN A 12 7.96 0.53 10.57
N LEU A 13 8.24 1.33 9.53
CA LEU A 13 7.22 2.11 8.83
C LEU A 13 6.28 1.22 8.01
N LEU A 14 6.82 0.18 7.38
CA LEU A 14 6.07 -0.76 6.54
C LEU A 14 5.44 -1.91 7.34
N ALA A 15 5.67 -1.98 8.65
CA ALA A 15 5.01 -2.93 9.52
C ALA A 15 3.47 -2.77 9.44
N PRO A 16 2.69 -3.87 9.42
CA PRO A 16 1.23 -3.81 9.27
C PRO A 16 0.53 -2.84 10.23
N ALA A 17 0.90 -2.87 11.51
CA ALA A 17 0.35 -1.99 12.54
C ALA A 17 0.60 -0.50 12.26
N ALA A 18 1.78 -0.16 11.73
CA ALA A 18 2.12 1.21 11.38
C ALA A 18 1.32 1.70 10.16
N LEU A 19 1.25 0.88 9.11
CA LEU A 19 0.47 1.19 7.91
C LEU A 19 -1.02 1.38 8.22
N GLU A 20 -1.59 0.50 9.05
CA GLU A 20 -2.99 0.64 9.48
C GLU A 20 -3.23 1.88 10.32
N ARG A 21 -2.32 2.22 11.23
CA ARG A 21 -2.42 3.43 12.05
C ARG A 21 -2.40 4.69 11.18
N ILE A 22 -1.48 4.78 10.21
CA ILE A 22 -1.40 5.92 9.29
C ILE A 22 -2.66 5.98 8.42
N ALA A 23 -3.12 4.84 7.89
CA ALA A 23 -4.36 4.78 7.11
C ALA A 23 -5.58 5.26 7.91
N ARG A 24 -5.70 4.85 9.18
CA ARG A 24 -6.77 5.32 10.08
C ARG A 24 -6.75 6.83 10.28
N LEU A 25 -5.57 7.43 10.49
CA LEU A 25 -5.40 8.88 10.61
C LEU A 25 -5.87 9.62 9.33
N CYS A 26 -5.64 9.02 8.16
CA CYS A 26 -6.07 9.55 6.87
C CYS A 26 -7.51 9.15 6.48
N LYS A 27 -8.26 8.46 7.36
CA LYS A 27 -9.59 7.91 7.08
C LYS A 27 -9.64 6.96 5.87
N PHE A 28 -8.54 6.27 5.59
CA PHE A 28 -8.42 5.27 4.53
C PHE A 28 -8.64 3.86 5.08
N CYS A 29 -9.35 3.00 4.33
CA CYS A 29 -9.66 1.61 4.69
C CYS A 29 -10.16 1.38 6.14
N LEU A 30 -11.05 2.25 6.64
CA LEU A 30 -11.65 2.11 7.98
C LEU A 30 -12.40 0.79 8.19
N ARG A 31 -12.94 0.23 7.11
CA ARG A 31 -13.50 -1.13 7.06
C ARG A 31 -12.56 -2.01 6.26
N GLN A 32 -11.79 -2.83 6.97
CA GLN A 32 -10.85 -3.78 6.39
C GLN A 32 -11.61 -5.00 5.86
N ARG A 33 -12.03 -4.94 4.59
CA ARG A 33 -12.58 -6.10 3.86
C ARG A 33 -11.43 -6.79 3.11
N ALA A 34 -11.61 -7.09 1.82
CA ALA A 34 -10.59 -7.76 1.01
C ALA A 34 -9.36 -6.90 0.65
N ILE A 35 -9.38 -5.59 0.91
CA ILE A 35 -8.23 -4.69 0.67
C ILE A 35 -7.88 -4.00 1.97
N THR A 36 -6.68 -4.26 2.48
CA THR A 36 -6.11 -3.61 3.66
C THR A 36 -4.89 -2.75 3.28
N PRO A 37 -4.57 -1.71 4.06
CA PRO A 37 -3.35 -0.92 3.83
C PRO A 37 -2.08 -1.77 3.84
N ALA A 38 -2.01 -2.74 4.76
CA ALA A 38 -0.88 -3.64 4.92
C ALA A 38 -0.66 -4.56 3.70
N MET A 39 -1.71 -4.87 2.94
CA MET A 39 -1.58 -5.61 1.68
C MET A 39 -1.34 -4.69 0.49
N LEU A 40 -2.01 -3.52 0.47
CA LEU A 40 -1.96 -2.60 -0.65
C LEU A 40 -0.58 -1.96 -0.82
N VAL A 41 0.05 -1.49 0.27
CA VAL A 41 1.33 -0.77 0.16
C VAL A 41 2.45 -1.67 -0.38
N PRO A 42 2.68 -2.91 0.13
CA PRO A 42 3.67 -3.80 -0.45
C PRO A 42 3.40 -4.15 -1.91
N ALA A 43 2.12 -4.30 -2.30
CA ALA A 43 1.76 -4.54 -3.69
C ALA A 43 2.17 -3.38 -4.61
N LEU A 44 1.92 -2.15 -4.18
CA LEU A 44 2.31 -0.95 -4.91
C LEU A 44 3.84 -0.81 -4.98
N LEU A 45 4.54 -1.02 -3.86
CA LEU A 45 6.01 -0.97 -3.83
C LEU A 45 6.63 -2.03 -4.73
N ARG A 46 6.11 -3.27 -4.72
CA ARG A 46 6.56 -4.32 -5.63
C ARG A 46 6.34 -3.94 -7.09
N ALA A 47 5.15 -3.46 -7.43
CA ALA A 47 4.80 -3.07 -8.79
C ALA A 47 5.70 -1.92 -9.28
N MET A 48 5.82 -0.85 -8.51
CA MET A 48 6.53 0.38 -8.93
C MET A 48 8.05 0.30 -8.75
N GLY A 49 8.54 -0.57 -7.87
CA GLY A 49 9.97 -0.73 -7.62
C GLY A 49 10.65 -1.79 -8.50
N GLY A 50 9.89 -2.74 -9.05
CA GLY A 50 10.44 -3.86 -9.81
C GLY A 50 10.07 -3.88 -11.30
N ASP A 51 8.92 -3.31 -11.68
CA ASP A 51 8.35 -3.47 -13.01
C ASP A 51 7.90 -2.14 -13.62
N GLN A 52 7.77 -2.09 -14.95
CA GLN A 52 7.14 -0.94 -15.63
C GLN A 52 5.62 -1.01 -15.43
N VAL A 53 5.09 -0.12 -14.60
CA VAL A 53 3.65 0.04 -14.38
C VAL A 53 3.11 1.10 -15.35
N ASN A 54 2.37 0.67 -16.38
CA ASN A 54 1.81 1.57 -17.39
C ASN A 54 0.36 1.99 -17.10
N ASP A 55 -0.36 1.22 -16.26
CA ASP A 55 -1.77 1.47 -15.97
C ASP A 55 -2.21 0.93 -14.58
N ILE A 56 -3.42 1.31 -14.15
CA ILE A 56 -4.02 0.86 -12.89
C ILE A 56 -4.32 -0.65 -12.92
N ALA A 57 -4.61 -1.21 -14.10
CA ALA A 57 -4.85 -2.66 -14.25
C ALA A 57 -3.58 -3.47 -13.94
N SER A 58 -2.40 -2.92 -14.20
CA SER A 58 -1.11 -3.51 -13.86
C SER A 58 -0.95 -3.56 -12.35
N LEU A 59 -1.20 -2.45 -11.64
CA LEU A 59 -1.21 -2.42 -10.17
C LEU A 59 -2.18 -3.45 -9.57
N HIS A 60 -3.35 -3.59 -10.18
CA HIS A 60 -4.35 -4.59 -9.77
C HIS A 60 -3.83 -6.02 -9.93
N ARG A 61 -3.18 -6.34 -11.06
CA ARG A 61 -2.54 -7.65 -11.27
C ARG A 61 -1.46 -7.93 -10.23
N HIS A 62 -0.60 -6.95 -9.93
CA HIS A 62 0.43 -7.11 -8.89
C HIS A 62 -0.19 -7.34 -7.50
N PHE A 63 -1.26 -6.63 -7.16
CA PHE A 63 -1.99 -6.84 -5.91
C PHE A 63 -2.57 -8.25 -5.81
N ASN A 64 -3.23 -8.74 -6.88
CA ASN A 64 -3.80 -10.08 -6.91
C ASN A 64 -2.73 -11.19 -6.94
N ALA A 65 -1.56 -10.93 -7.54
CA ALA A 65 -0.44 -11.87 -7.58
C ALA A 65 0.21 -12.10 -6.20
N LEU A 66 -0.05 -11.22 -5.22
CA LEU A 66 0.39 -11.39 -3.83
C LEU A 66 -0.62 -12.17 -2.98
N GLN A 67 -1.79 -12.53 -3.52
CA GLN A 67 -2.81 -13.28 -2.79
C GLN A 67 -2.48 -14.77 -2.84
N LEU A 68 -2.54 -15.43 -1.67
CA LEU A 68 -2.23 -16.87 -1.55
C LEU A 68 -3.25 -17.77 -2.27
N THR A 69 -4.50 -17.33 -2.37
CA THR A 69 -5.59 -18.10 -2.98
C THR A 69 -6.40 -17.23 -3.94
N LYS A 70 -7.06 -17.87 -4.91
CA LYS A 70 -7.97 -17.16 -5.83
C LYS A 70 -9.15 -16.51 -5.12
N GLU A 71 -9.60 -17.06 -4.00
CA GLU A 71 -10.71 -16.52 -3.20
C GLU A 71 -10.37 -15.17 -2.55
N HIS A 72 -9.08 -14.91 -2.28
CA HIS A 72 -8.61 -13.63 -1.76
C HIS A 72 -8.30 -12.61 -2.87
N GLN A 73 -8.39 -13.00 -4.14
CA GLN A 73 -8.26 -12.05 -5.24
C GLN A 73 -9.44 -11.11 -5.29
N VAL A 74 -9.15 -9.84 -5.55
CA VAL A 74 -10.17 -8.80 -5.62
C VAL A 74 -10.46 -8.52 -7.08
N SER A 75 -11.73 -8.27 -7.44
CA SER A 75 -12.06 -7.79 -8.78
C SER A 75 -11.51 -6.37 -9.02
N TYR A 76 -11.35 -5.96 -10.27
CA TYR A 76 -10.78 -4.66 -10.61
C TYR A 76 -11.55 -3.47 -10.01
N LYS A 77 -12.90 -3.50 -10.05
CA LYS A 77 -13.75 -2.38 -9.61
C LYS A 77 -13.55 -2.01 -8.13
N PRO A 78 -13.61 -2.94 -7.15
CA PRO A 78 -13.28 -2.63 -5.76
C PRO A 78 -11.86 -2.08 -5.56
N PHE A 79 -10.87 -2.61 -6.29
CA PHE A 79 -9.49 -2.13 -6.21
C PHE A 79 -9.36 -0.69 -6.70
N HIS A 80 -9.84 -0.41 -7.92
CA HIS A 80 -9.88 0.94 -8.48
C HIS A 80 -10.64 1.92 -7.58
N ASN A 81 -11.76 1.48 -6.99
CA ASN A 81 -12.54 2.31 -6.06
C ASN A 81 -11.79 2.67 -4.77
N GLN A 82 -10.79 1.88 -4.34
CA GLN A 82 -9.92 2.28 -3.23
C GLN A 82 -8.95 3.38 -3.66
N LEU A 83 -8.32 3.22 -4.84
CA LEU A 83 -7.37 4.20 -5.35
C LEU A 83 -8.01 5.55 -5.71
N ARG A 84 -9.30 5.54 -6.11
CA ARG A 84 -10.05 6.77 -6.43
C ARG A 84 -10.37 7.64 -5.21
N LYS A 85 -10.25 7.11 -3.99
CA LYS A 85 -10.61 7.88 -2.77
C LYS A 85 -9.58 8.96 -2.51
N GLU A 86 -10.04 10.15 -2.14
CA GLU A 86 -9.15 11.21 -1.65
C GLU A 86 -8.32 10.75 -0.44
N SER A 87 -8.91 9.94 0.45
CA SER A 87 -8.19 9.36 1.59
C SER A 87 -7.02 8.46 1.20
N PHE A 88 -7.04 7.85 0.01
CA PHE A 88 -5.88 7.11 -0.52
C PHE A 88 -4.72 8.07 -0.84
N ALA A 89 -4.99 9.19 -1.51
CA ALA A 89 -3.97 10.19 -1.82
C ALA A 89 -3.37 10.80 -0.53
N LEU A 90 -4.23 11.13 0.44
CA LEU A 90 -3.78 11.61 1.76
C LEU A 90 -2.92 10.57 2.48
N PHE A 91 -3.32 9.30 2.43
CA PHE A 91 -2.56 8.21 3.03
C PHE A 91 -1.18 8.05 2.39
N MET A 92 -1.08 8.03 1.06
CA MET A 92 0.19 7.90 0.35
C MET A 92 1.10 9.10 0.60
N LYS A 93 0.57 10.33 0.58
CA LYS A 93 1.32 11.55 0.95
C LYS A 93 1.90 11.44 2.36
N ALA A 94 1.07 11.07 3.33
CA ALA A 94 1.47 10.92 4.72
C ALA A 94 2.54 9.83 4.93
N LEU A 95 2.52 8.77 4.12
CA LEU A 95 3.52 7.71 4.15
C LEU A 95 4.86 8.20 3.59
N VAL A 96 4.85 8.86 2.43
CA VAL A 96 6.06 9.41 1.80
C VAL A 96 6.68 10.51 2.66
N GLU A 97 5.89 11.40 3.24
CA GLU A 97 6.40 12.44 4.14
C GLU A 97 7.17 11.85 5.33
N ARG A 98 6.70 10.72 5.89
CA ARG A 98 7.40 10.03 6.98
C ARG A 98 8.76 9.50 6.52
N VAL A 99 8.82 8.93 5.32
CA VAL A 99 10.08 8.47 4.71
C VAL A 99 11.06 9.63 4.51
N MET A 100 10.58 10.79 4.04
CA MET A 100 11.44 11.93 3.69
C MET A 100 11.90 12.76 4.89
N THR A 101 11.23 12.62 6.04
CA THR A 101 11.57 13.37 7.26
C THR A 101 12.60 12.62 8.13
N HIS A 102 13.01 11.41 7.72
CA HIS A 102 14.04 10.59 8.37
C HIS A 102 15.30 10.49 7.51
#